data_AF-A0A7C3ZUF0-F1
#
_entry.id   AF-A0A7C3ZUF0-F1
#
_cell.length_a   1.000
_cell.length_b   1.000
_cell.length_c   1.000
_cell.angle_alpha   90.00
_cell.angle_beta   90.00
_cell.angle_gamma   90.00
#
_symmetry.space_group_name_H-M   'P 1'
#
loop_
_entity.id
_entity.type
_entity.pdbx_description
1 polymer ?
#
loop_
_entity_poly.entity_id
_entity_poly.type
_entity_poly.pdbx_seq_one_letter_code
_entity_poly.pdbx_strand_id
1 'polypeptide(L)'
;MNWAVQVLPDLTGLALSAGITLLINHGFEFKTRTAGGYQTFAHPDGSVIHIRPTGEIVRTGPQMRGADGKTYRRRYDQFGNQIKFVPGANTHRTGEKLVL
;
A
#
# COMPACT_ATOMS: atom_id res chain seq x y z
N MET A 1 -14.61 7.35 -8.20
CA MET A 1 -13.70 6.32 -8.74
C MET A 1 -12.81 5.86 -7.61
N ASN A 2 -12.75 4.56 -7.33
CA ASN A 2 -11.86 4.02 -6.29
C ASN A 2 -10.50 3.69 -6.92
N TRP A 3 -9.42 3.95 -6.19
CA TRP A 3 -8.05 3.60 -6.60
C TRP A 3 -7.79 2.11 -6.40
N ALA A 4 -6.82 1.54 -7.12
CA ALA A 4 -6.46 0.12 -7.02
C ALA A 4 -6.18 -0.30 -5.57
N VAL A 5 -5.52 0.55 -4.77
CA VAL A 5 -5.27 0.29 -3.33
C VAL A 5 -6.54 0.24 -2.47
N GLN A 6 -7.64 0.86 -2.88
CA GLN A 6 -8.91 0.86 -2.14
C GLN A 6 -9.75 -0.39 -2.44
N VAL A 7 -9.58 -0.99 -3.62
CA VAL A 7 -10.35 -2.17 -4.04
C VAL A 7 -9.56 -3.47 -3.94
N LEU A 8 -8.28 -3.39 -3.55
CA LEU A 8 -7.45 -4.55 -3.29
C LEU A 8 -8.03 -5.34 -2.09
N PRO A 9 -8.28 -6.65 -2.22
CA PRO A 9 -8.71 -7.50 -1.11
C PRO A 9 -7.77 -7.42 0.10
N ASP A 10 -8.27 -7.67 1.30
CA ASP A 10 -7.45 -7.76 2.52
C ASP A 10 -6.42 -8.89 2.38
N LEU A 11 -5.12 -8.57 2.50
CA LEU A 11 -4.03 -9.53 2.42
C LEU A 11 -3.62 -10.10 3.78
N THR A 12 -4.30 -9.70 4.86
CA THR A 12 -3.95 -10.08 6.23
C THR A 12 -3.96 -11.59 6.41
N GLY A 13 -2.86 -12.13 6.95
CA GLY A 13 -2.73 -13.56 7.23
C GLY A 13 -2.40 -14.43 6.02
N LEU A 14 -2.35 -13.86 4.80
CA LEU A 14 -1.89 -14.60 3.63
C LEU A 14 -0.38 -14.86 3.72
N ALA A 15 0.06 -16.00 3.20
CA ALA A 15 1.48 -16.23 2.93
C ALA A 15 1.99 -15.21 1.90
N LEU A 16 3.26 -14.79 2.03
CA LEU A 16 3.88 -13.81 1.15
C LEU A 16 3.68 -14.13 -0.34
N SER A 17 3.85 -15.39 -0.74
CA SER A 17 3.65 -15.81 -2.13
C SER A 17 2.22 -15.58 -2.62
N ALA A 18 1.21 -15.96 -1.83
CA ALA A 18 -0.20 -15.73 -2.15
C ALA A 18 -0.54 -14.24 -2.20
N GLY A 19 0.00 -13.44 -1.28
CA GLY A 19 -0.13 -11.98 -1.29
C GLY A 19 0.43 -11.35 -2.56
N ILE A 20 1.61 -11.78 -2.99
CA ILE A 20 2.24 -11.31 -4.24
C ILE A 20 1.40 -11.72 -5.47
N THR A 21 0.91 -12.96 -5.53
CA THR A 21 0.02 -13.39 -6.62
C THR A 21 -1.23 -12.52 -6.70
N LEU A 22 -1.84 -12.20 -5.54
CA LEU A 22 -3.03 -11.35 -5.50
C LEU A 22 -2.73 -9.92 -5.98
N LEU A 23 -1.58 -9.35 -5.58
CA LEU A 23 -1.14 -8.04 -6.08
C LEU A 23 -1.02 -8.02 -7.62
N ILE A 24 -0.35 -9.02 -8.19
CA ILE A 24 -0.16 -9.13 -9.65
C ILE A 24 -1.50 -9.28 -10.37
N ASN A 25 -2.40 -10.11 -9.85
CA ASN A 25 -3.74 -10.29 -10.42
C ASN A 25 -4.58 -9.01 -10.41
N HIS A 26 -4.28 -8.09 -9.49
CA HIS A 26 -4.90 -6.77 -9.40
C HIS A 26 -4.11 -5.67 -10.12
N GLY A 27 -3.19 -6.04 -11.02
CA GLY A 27 -2.46 -5.12 -11.89
C GLY A 27 -1.31 -4.39 -11.22
N PHE A 28 -0.91 -4.80 -10.01
CA PHE A 28 0.30 -4.25 -9.39
C PHE A 28 1.54 -4.95 -9.95
N GLU A 29 2.53 -4.13 -10.32
CA GLU A 29 3.80 -4.58 -10.85
C GLU A 29 4.89 -4.42 -9.80
N PHE A 30 5.73 -5.45 -9.64
CA PHE A 30 6.93 -5.34 -8.82
C PHE A 30 7.86 -4.26 -9.38
N LYS A 31 8.36 -3.37 -8.51
CA LYS A 31 9.30 -2.30 -8.89
C LYS A 31 10.68 -2.52 -8.28
N THR A 32 10.76 -2.75 -6.98
CA THR A 32 12.06 -2.83 -6.29
C THR A 32 12.00 -3.74 -5.08
N ARG A 33 13.16 -4.32 -4.73
CA ARG A 33 13.45 -4.89 -3.43
C ARG A 33 14.74 -4.30 -2.89
N THR A 34 14.68 -3.70 -1.71
CA THR A 34 15.86 -3.14 -1.04
C THR A 34 16.67 -4.23 -0.34
N ALA A 35 17.95 -3.97 -0.06
CA ALA A 35 18.78 -4.84 0.78
C ALA A 35 18.17 -5.08 2.17
N GLY A 36 17.46 -4.08 2.70
CA GLY A 36 16.74 -4.17 3.96
C GLY A 36 15.47 -5.02 3.92
N GLY A 37 15.07 -5.57 2.77
CA GLY A 37 13.94 -6.50 2.65
C GLY A 37 12.61 -5.86 2.27
N TYR A 38 12.53 -4.53 2.16
CA TYR A 38 11.34 -3.85 1.64
C TYR A 38 11.10 -4.22 0.19
N GLN A 39 9.85 -4.53 -0.16
CA GLN A 39 9.39 -4.75 -1.53
C GLN A 39 8.37 -3.69 -1.92
N THR A 40 8.46 -3.18 -3.14
CA THR A 40 7.56 -2.14 -3.66
C THR A 40 6.84 -2.66 -4.89
N PHE A 41 5.53 -2.49 -4.92
CA PHE A 41 4.67 -2.78 -6.07
C PHE A 41 3.90 -1.51 -6.45
N ALA A 42 3.78 -1.23 -7.74
CA ALA A 42 3.09 -0.04 -8.24
C ALA A 42 2.06 -0.41 -9.30
N HIS A 43 0.98 0.37 -9.36
CA HIS A 43 -0.11 0.20 -10.31
C HIS A 43 -0.16 1.42 -11.26
N PRO A 44 -0.63 1.27 -12.52
CA PRO A 44 -0.70 2.36 -13.49
C PRO A 44 -1.52 3.58 -13.06
N ASP A 45 -2.50 3.41 -12.16
CA ASP A 45 -3.28 4.51 -11.58
C ASP A 45 -2.50 5.37 -10.56
N GLY A 46 -1.23 5.04 -10.30
CA GLY A 46 -0.36 5.73 -9.35
C GLY A 46 -0.41 5.17 -7.92
N SER A 47 -1.20 4.14 -7.67
CA SER A 47 -1.22 3.42 -6.39
C SER A 47 0.08 2.64 -6.14
N VAL A 48 0.49 2.55 -4.88
CA VAL A 48 1.73 1.88 -4.45
C VAL A 48 1.47 1.05 -3.19
N ILE A 49 2.02 -0.16 -3.20
CA ILE A 49 2.07 -1.08 -2.06
C ILE A 49 3.52 -1.24 -1.64
N HIS A 50 3.81 -1.01 -0.36
CA HIS A 50 5.08 -1.42 0.23
C HIS A 50 4.84 -2.61 1.15
N ILE A 51 5.59 -3.69 0.95
CA ILE A 51 5.66 -4.82 1.89
C ILE A 51 6.97 -4.66 2.66
N ARG A 52 6.86 -4.51 3.98
CA ARG A 52 8.00 -4.38 4.88
C ARG A 52 8.64 -5.74 5.14
N PRO A 53 9.89 -5.78 5.66
CA PRO A 53 10.56 -7.03 6.01
C PRO A 53 9.85 -7.83 7.09
N THR A 54 8.94 -7.20 7.83
CA THR A 54 8.09 -7.83 8.86
C THR A 54 6.77 -8.38 8.30
N GLY A 55 6.51 -8.23 7.01
CA GLY A 55 5.24 -8.55 6.37
C GLY A 55 4.18 -7.45 6.49
N GLU A 56 4.44 -6.38 7.25
CA GLU A 56 3.54 -5.22 7.34
C GLU A 56 3.39 -4.57 5.95
N ILE A 57 2.16 -4.31 5.55
CA ILE A 57 1.83 -3.66 4.28
C ILE A 57 1.56 -2.18 4.53
N VAL A 58 1.89 -1.34 3.55
CA VAL A 58 1.47 0.07 3.49
C VAL A 58 0.84 0.34 2.15
N ARG A 59 -0.47 0.59 2.14
CA ARG A 59 -1.23 0.98 0.95
C ARG A 59 -1.23 2.49 0.76
N THR A 60 -0.75 2.95 -0.39
CA THR A 60 -0.64 4.38 -0.71
C THR A 60 -1.28 4.69 -2.06
N GLY A 61 -2.20 5.65 -2.12
CA GLY A 61 -2.83 6.06 -3.38
C GLY A 61 -1.95 6.92 -4.28
N PRO A 62 -2.51 7.40 -5.40
CA PRO A 62 -1.82 8.30 -6.32
C PRO A 62 -1.39 9.61 -5.66
N GLN A 63 -0.39 10.25 -6.30
CA GLN A 63 0.03 11.59 -5.94
C GLN A 63 -1.06 12.60 -6.28
N MET A 64 -1.47 13.38 -5.30
CA MET A 64 -2.44 14.47 -5.44
C MET A 64 -1.77 15.81 -5.15
N ARG A 65 -2.35 16.89 -5.67
CA ARG A 65 -1.93 18.26 -5.37
C ARG A 65 -2.88 18.87 -4.34
N GLY A 66 -2.33 19.45 -3.28
CA GLY A 66 -3.04 20.21 -2.27
C GLY A 66 -3.35 21.62 -2.73
N ALA A 67 -4.25 22.29 -2.02
CA ALA A 67 -4.61 23.68 -2.27
C ALA A 67 -3.43 24.65 -2.06
N ASP A 68 -2.47 24.26 -1.23
CA ASP A 68 -1.20 24.96 -0.99
C ASP A 68 -0.14 24.71 -2.08
N GLY A 69 -0.51 23.98 -3.14
CA GLY A 69 0.36 23.64 -4.25
C GLY A 69 1.31 22.47 -3.98
N LYS A 70 1.40 21.97 -2.74
CA LYS A 70 2.25 20.81 -2.37
C LYS A 70 1.62 19.50 -2.82
N THR A 71 2.44 18.48 -3.02
CA THR A 71 1.94 17.14 -3.35
C THR A 71 1.82 16.29 -2.10
N TYR A 72 0.82 15.42 -2.07
CA TYR A 72 0.60 14.46 -1.00
C TYR A 72 0.01 13.16 -1.53
N ARG A 73 0.09 12.11 -0.73
CA ARG A 73 -0.54 10.82 -1.01
C ARG A 73 -1.40 10.41 0.18
N ARG A 74 -2.57 9.84 -0.08
CA ARG A 74 -3.43 9.25 0.94
C ARG A 74 -3.01 7.80 1.21
N ARG A 75 -3.28 7.34 2.43
CA ARG A 75 -3.10 5.93 2.81
C ARG A 75 -4.45 5.30 3.10
N TYR A 76 -4.50 3.99 2.92
CA TYR A 76 -5.71 3.21 3.07
C TYR A 76 -5.44 2.00 3.96
N ASP A 77 -6.43 1.60 4.74
CA ASP A 77 -6.40 0.34 5.49
C ASP A 77 -6.68 -0.85 4.56
N GLN A 78 -6.67 -2.06 5.12
CA GLN A 78 -6.94 -3.30 4.40
C GLN A 78 -8.35 -3.40 3.79
N PHE A 79 -9.29 -2.57 4.24
CA PHE A 79 -10.67 -2.50 3.74
C PHE A 79 -10.86 -1.37 2.72
N GLY A 80 -9.79 -0.65 2.39
CA GLY A 80 -9.83 0.48 1.48
C GLY A 80 -10.31 1.79 2.10
N ASN A 81 -10.49 1.87 3.42
CA ASN A 81 -10.86 3.12 4.07
C ASN A 81 -9.64 4.03 4.19
N GLN A 82 -9.83 5.32 3.96
CA GLN A 82 -8.76 6.29 4.11
C GLN A 82 -8.34 6.41 5.59
N ILE A 83 -7.06 6.23 5.86
CA ILE A 83 -6.46 6.53 7.15
C ILE A 83 -6.26 8.05 7.22
N LYS A 84 -6.96 8.71 8.15
CA LYS A 84 -6.82 10.15 8.36
C LYS A 84 -5.41 10.46 8.82
N PHE A 85 -4.76 11.41 8.15
CA PHE A 85 -3.48 11.92 8.61
C PHE A 85 -3.69 12.71 9.91
N VAL A 86 -3.06 12.26 10.99
CA VAL A 86 -3.01 12.96 12.27
C VAL A 86 -1.54 13.29 12.54
N PRO A 87 -1.15 14.58 12.60
CA PRO A 87 0.21 14.97 12.92
C PRO A 87 0.68 14.33 14.24
N GLY A 88 1.89 13.76 14.24
CA GLY A 88 2.44 13.06 15.40
C GLY A 88 1.96 11.61 15.59
N ALA A 89 0.94 11.14 14.86
CA ALA A 89 0.50 9.76 14.90
C ALA A 89 1.24 8.88 13.88
N ASN A 90 1.47 7.60 14.22
CA ASN A 90 2.08 6.63 13.32
C ASN A 90 1.09 6.11 12.26
N THR A 91 0.71 6.97 11.33
CA THR A 91 -0.20 6.68 10.21
C THR A 91 0.43 5.79 9.13
N HIS A 92 1.64 5.27 9.37
CA HIS A 92 2.31 4.32 8.47
C HIS A 92 1.92 2.88 8.73
N ARG A 93 1.24 2.60 9.86
CA ARG A 93 0.67 1.29 10.16
C ARG A 93 -0.74 1.23 9.57
N THR A 94 -0.89 0.52 8.45
CA THR A 94 -2.21 0.39 7.78
C THR A 94 -3.04 -0.79 8.30
N GLY A 95 -2.57 -1.48 9.34
CA GLY A 95 -3.26 -2.60 9.99
C GLY A 95 -3.05 -3.96 9.32
N GLU A 96 -2.49 -3.96 8.11
CA GLU A 96 -2.40 -5.13 7.25
C GLU A 96 -1.03 -5.82 7.34
N LYS A 97 -1.02 -7.16 7.41
CA LYS A 97 0.22 -7.93 7.57
C LYS A 97 0.15 -9.33 6.93
N LEU A 98 1.16 -9.65 6.11
CA LEU A 98 1.41 -10.99 5.56
C LEU A 98 2.15 -11.91 6.55
N VAL A 99 1.98 -13.21 6.36
CA VAL A 99 2.82 -14.26 6.96
C VAL A 99 4.03 -14.49 6.07
N LEU A 100 5.23 -14.46 6.66
CA LEU A 100 6.51 -14.62 5.96
C LEU A 100 7.01 -16.06 5.98
#